data_AF-A0A563VKK6-F1
#
_entry.id   AF-A0A563VKK6-F1
#
_cell.length_a   1.000
_cell.length_b   1.000
_cell.length_c   1.000
_cell.angle_alpha   90.00
_cell.angle_beta   90.00
_cell.angle_gamma   90.00
#
_symmetry.space_group_name_H-M   'P 1'
#
loop_
_entity.id
_entity.type
_entity.pdbx_description
1 polymer ?
#
loop_
_entity_poly.entity_id
_entity_poly.type
_entity_poly.pdbx_seq_one_letter_code
_entity_poly.pdbx_strand_id
1 'polypeptide(L)'
;MFNTRELNLTSFSQNEAVTSIREASQDTPIIVDFDETLFLRNSTSEYLNSLQPRLVGSILTKVISFLKPWKLFNKFHEDAKSRDWFLVFIATILMPWNLFLWQKNARNMAIKYSNYELTKELNQNISANVIVATLGFKFIINPILKNMPVNYNQLIGCRFWQGLTDRHQGKLLMVKESLNDSQIAASILITDSLDDLPLLKQVAKPLLILWNKAQYNLPMSDVYFPMMYIHKVKRVGEEYIKKAILLDDLPLILLTFSWLSPQPFLHGLGISLLLISFWCIYEFGYYENDLVAEKYESNPVLSDTYHKSLVTMNWWQPWIWALSLGVAGVFFVVGSGLVTIFDGSYLINNAEKVAFLSLIPFAAWTGFLLLSRLCFWVYNYLNKQTRIWFYFVLQVCRYYGYLVVMGTNIAGISLLLAQVLARSISYIVYRYTGGIKANWPKLQEKFLRFLLFVLFIVSISIAESNISLLFNWHTAAIFVYCLVRAKMHIDQIVKTFGLIQQDKVKNLG
;
A
#
# COMPACT_ATOMS: atom_id res chain seq x y z
N MET A 1 4.02 -21.84 -2.34
CA MET A 1 4.65 -23.09 -2.78
C MET A 1 4.00 -24.22 -2.01
N PHE A 2 3.04 -24.93 -2.61
CA PHE A 2 2.37 -26.07 -2.00
C PHE A 2 2.98 -27.38 -2.53
N ASN A 3 3.02 -28.40 -1.67
CA ASN A 3 3.75 -29.65 -1.85
C ASN A 3 3.01 -30.56 -2.84
N THR A 4 3.48 -30.62 -4.09
CA THR A 4 2.91 -31.36 -5.24
C THR A 4 3.03 -32.89 -5.15
N ARG A 5 3.51 -33.44 -4.02
CA ARG A 5 3.92 -34.84 -3.89
C ARG A 5 2.81 -35.85 -3.62
N GLU A 6 1.61 -35.44 -3.22
CA GLU A 6 0.55 -36.39 -2.81
C GLU A 6 -0.38 -36.87 -3.93
N LEU A 7 -0.25 -36.38 -5.17
CA LEU A 7 -1.19 -36.72 -6.26
C LEU A 7 -0.59 -37.23 -7.57
N ASN A 8 0.73 -37.43 -7.69
CA ASN A 8 1.37 -37.71 -8.99
C ASN A 8 0.93 -36.72 -10.10
N LEU A 9 0.51 -35.51 -9.73
CA LEU A 9 0.20 -34.45 -10.68
C LEU A 9 1.54 -33.77 -11.03
N THR A 10 2.32 -34.44 -11.87
CA THR A 10 3.41 -33.78 -12.58
C THR A 10 2.80 -32.70 -13.46
N SER A 11 3.33 -31.48 -13.41
CA SER A 11 2.94 -30.43 -14.35
C SER A 11 3.13 -30.97 -15.76
N PHE A 12 2.06 -31.05 -16.53
CA PHE A 12 2.12 -31.57 -17.89
C PHE A 12 2.81 -30.55 -18.80
N SER A 13 3.53 -31.07 -19.79
CA SER A 13 4.13 -30.23 -20.82
C SER A 13 3.03 -29.71 -21.75
N GLN A 14 3.29 -28.55 -22.36
CA GLN A 14 2.37 -28.00 -23.38
C GLN A 14 2.14 -29.00 -24.53
N ASN A 15 3.14 -29.80 -24.89
CA ASN A 15 3.03 -30.80 -25.95
C ASN A 15 2.01 -31.90 -25.64
N GLU A 16 1.92 -32.34 -24.38
CA GLU A 16 0.93 -33.36 -23.98
C GLU A 16 -0.50 -32.84 -24.09
N ALA A 17 -0.72 -31.54 -23.83
CA ALA A 17 -2.02 -30.91 -24.07
C ALA A 17 -2.36 -30.89 -25.55
N VAL A 18 -1.42 -30.50 -26.41
CA VAL A 18 -1.62 -30.50 -27.86
C VAL A 18 -2.01 -31.87 -28.37
N THR A 19 -1.29 -32.92 -27.97
CA THR A 19 -1.61 -34.30 -28.35
C THR A 19 -2.99 -34.71 -27.85
N SER A 20 -3.30 -34.43 -26.58
CA SER A 20 -4.59 -34.78 -25.98
C SER A 20 -5.77 -34.06 -26.66
N ILE A 21 -5.60 -32.78 -27.04
CA ILE A 21 -6.61 -32.02 -27.77
C ILE A 21 -6.85 -32.62 -29.15
N ARG A 22 -5.80 -32.99 -29.88
CA ARG A 22 -5.92 -33.55 -31.24
C ARG A 22 -6.56 -34.94 -31.26
N GLU A 23 -6.33 -35.74 -30.23
CA GLU A 23 -6.91 -37.08 -30.09
C GLU A 23 -8.34 -37.07 -29.55
N ALA A 24 -8.84 -35.94 -29.05
CA ALA A 24 -10.18 -35.86 -28.49
C ALA A 24 -11.25 -36.11 -29.55
N SER A 25 -12.10 -37.11 -29.33
CA SER A 25 -13.28 -37.37 -30.16
C SER A 25 -14.45 -36.46 -29.78
N GLN A 26 -15.52 -36.49 -30.58
CA GLN A 26 -16.75 -35.76 -30.28
C GLN A 26 -17.38 -36.16 -28.93
N ASP A 27 -17.19 -37.41 -28.52
CA ASP A 27 -17.69 -37.96 -27.24
C ASP A 27 -16.76 -37.68 -26.05
N THR A 28 -15.63 -37.00 -26.28
CA THR A 28 -14.64 -36.66 -25.25
C THR A 28 -14.65 -35.14 -25.04
N PRO A 29 -15.45 -34.61 -24.08
CA PRO A 29 -15.48 -33.17 -23.84
C PRO A 29 -14.12 -32.64 -23.42
N ILE A 30 -13.75 -31.47 -23.91
CA ILE A 30 -12.56 -30.74 -23.47
C ILE A 30 -13.03 -29.61 -22.56
N ILE A 31 -12.80 -29.75 -21.27
CA ILE A 31 -13.05 -28.71 -20.27
C ILE A 31 -11.79 -27.86 -20.13
N VAL A 32 -11.90 -26.55 -20.36
CA VAL A 32 -10.76 -25.63 -20.35
C VAL A 32 -11.04 -24.52 -19.34
N ASP A 33 -10.08 -24.27 -18.44
CA ASP A 33 -10.15 -23.10 -17.57
C ASP A 33 -9.95 -21.81 -18.35
N PHE A 34 -10.59 -20.74 -17.88
CA PHE A 34 -10.52 -19.45 -18.54
C PHE A 34 -9.32 -18.62 -18.08
N ASP A 35 -9.31 -18.26 -16.80
CA ASP A 35 -8.30 -17.37 -16.23
C ASP A 35 -6.95 -18.09 -16.18
N GLU A 36 -5.87 -17.39 -16.53
CA GLU A 36 -4.48 -17.89 -16.55
C GLU A 36 -4.22 -19.14 -17.44
N THR A 37 -5.25 -19.70 -18.08
CA THR A 37 -5.20 -20.83 -19.02
C THR A 37 -5.56 -20.41 -20.45
N LEU A 38 -6.84 -20.14 -20.75
CA LEU A 38 -7.28 -19.70 -22.08
C LEU A 38 -6.98 -18.21 -22.30
N PHE A 39 -7.18 -17.42 -21.25
CA PHE A 39 -6.83 -16.01 -21.15
C PHE A 39 -5.65 -15.89 -20.19
N LEU A 40 -4.49 -15.41 -20.65
CA LEU A 40 -3.21 -15.42 -19.92
C LEU A 40 -3.13 -14.38 -18.78
N ARG A 41 -4.27 -13.97 -18.24
CA ARG A 41 -4.46 -13.05 -17.13
C ARG A 41 -5.69 -13.47 -16.32
N ASN A 42 -5.82 -12.90 -15.12
CA ASN A 42 -7.03 -13.03 -14.33
C ASN A 42 -8.11 -12.03 -14.79
N SER A 43 -9.23 -12.51 -15.34
CA SER A 43 -10.33 -11.68 -15.86
C SER A 43 -10.99 -10.80 -14.81
N THR A 44 -11.15 -11.31 -13.58
CA THR A 44 -11.72 -10.54 -12.47
C THR A 44 -10.80 -9.37 -12.11
N SER A 45 -9.50 -9.62 -12.05
CA SER A 45 -8.51 -8.57 -11.77
C SER A 45 -8.46 -7.52 -12.88
N GLU A 46 -8.54 -7.93 -14.14
CA GLU A 46 -8.56 -6.99 -15.27
C GLU A 46 -9.84 -6.15 -15.33
N TYR A 47 -11.00 -6.73 -14.99
CA TYR A 47 -12.24 -5.96 -14.87
C TYR A 47 -12.11 -4.87 -13.80
N LEU A 48 -11.67 -5.25 -12.60
CA LEU A 48 -11.44 -4.30 -11.50
C LEU A 48 -10.35 -3.26 -11.84
N ASN A 49 -9.32 -3.67 -12.58
CA ASN A 49 -8.29 -2.77 -13.09
C ASN A 49 -8.80 -1.81 -14.18
N SER A 50 -9.94 -2.10 -14.81
CA SER A 50 -10.53 -1.26 -15.85
C SER A 50 -11.47 -0.18 -15.34
N LEU A 51 -11.79 -0.17 -14.03
CA LEU A 51 -12.75 0.77 -13.45
C LEU A 51 -12.34 2.24 -13.71
N GLN A 52 -13.30 3.03 -14.18
CA GLN A 52 -13.16 4.46 -14.44
C GLN A 52 -14.20 5.27 -13.67
N PRO A 53 -13.86 6.46 -13.11
CA PRO A 53 -12.52 7.01 -13.03
C PRO A 53 -11.58 6.15 -12.16
N ARG A 54 -10.33 5.92 -12.60
CA ARG A 54 -9.38 5.00 -11.93
C ARG A 54 -9.22 5.30 -10.43
N LEU A 55 -9.09 6.58 -10.07
CA LEU A 55 -8.93 7.00 -8.67
C LEU A 55 -10.13 6.56 -7.82
N VAL A 56 -11.35 6.80 -8.28
CA VAL A 56 -12.57 6.41 -7.55
C VAL A 56 -12.67 4.89 -7.43
N GLY A 57 -12.44 4.15 -8.51
CA GLY A 57 -12.45 2.68 -8.47
C GLY A 57 -11.40 2.11 -7.51
N SER A 58 -10.21 2.72 -7.48
CA SER A 58 -9.14 2.33 -6.56
C SER A 58 -9.47 2.65 -5.09
N ILE A 59 -10.14 3.77 -4.80
CA ILE A 59 -10.59 4.12 -3.45
C ILE A 59 -11.65 3.11 -3.03
N LEU A 60 -12.62 2.85 -3.90
CA LEU A 60 -13.71 1.92 -3.62
C LEU A 60 -13.20 0.52 -3.29
N THR A 61 -12.34 -0.05 -4.14
CA THR A 61 -11.75 -1.37 -3.94
C THR A 61 -10.93 -1.46 -2.64
N LYS A 62 -10.22 -0.40 -2.26
CA LYS A 62 -9.50 -0.34 -0.97
C LYS A 62 -10.43 -0.21 0.23
N VAL A 63 -11.48 0.60 0.14
CA VAL A 63 -12.49 0.72 1.19
C VAL A 63 -13.18 -0.61 1.42
N ILE A 64 -13.61 -1.30 0.36
CA ILE A 64 -14.18 -2.64 0.44
C ILE A 64 -13.17 -3.61 1.08
N SER A 65 -11.90 -3.55 0.67
CA SER A 65 -10.84 -4.41 1.22
C SER A 65 -10.49 -4.12 2.68
N PHE A 66 -10.68 -2.89 3.13
CA PHE A 66 -10.47 -2.46 4.50
C PHE A 66 -11.63 -2.89 5.40
N LEU A 67 -12.88 -2.61 4.97
CA LEU A 67 -14.09 -2.96 5.71
C LEU A 67 -14.31 -4.47 5.76
N LYS A 68 -13.82 -5.21 4.76
CA LYS A 68 -13.95 -6.67 4.62
C LYS A 68 -15.40 -7.13 4.84
N PRO A 69 -16.39 -6.59 4.10
CA PRO A 69 -17.80 -6.87 4.33
C PRO A 69 -18.15 -8.36 4.25
N TRP A 70 -17.37 -9.16 3.50
CA TRP A 70 -17.51 -10.61 3.45
C TRP A 70 -17.35 -11.30 4.80
N LYS A 71 -16.58 -10.72 5.75
CA LYS A 71 -16.41 -11.29 7.09
C LYS A 71 -17.69 -11.26 7.93
N LEU A 72 -18.66 -10.44 7.57
CA LEU A 72 -19.97 -10.44 8.22
C LEU A 72 -20.79 -11.67 7.84
N PHE A 73 -20.44 -12.34 6.74
CA PHE A 73 -21.12 -13.52 6.25
C PHE A 73 -20.35 -14.77 6.68
N ASN A 74 -20.40 -15.08 7.98
CA ASN A 74 -19.74 -16.22 8.65
C ASN A 74 -19.97 -17.60 7.99
N LYS A 75 -20.92 -17.72 7.07
CA LYS A 75 -21.23 -18.96 6.34
C LYS A 75 -20.16 -19.31 5.29
N PHE A 76 -19.29 -18.37 4.91
CA PHE A 76 -18.31 -18.55 3.85
C PHE A 76 -16.89 -18.40 4.44
N HIS A 77 -16.26 -19.52 4.80
CA HIS A 77 -14.95 -19.53 5.47
C HIS A 77 -13.76 -19.21 4.55
N GLU A 78 -13.97 -19.20 3.23
CA GLU A 78 -12.91 -18.92 2.26
C GLU A 78 -12.83 -17.42 1.92
N ASP A 79 -12.01 -16.71 2.69
CA ASP A 79 -11.78 -15.25 2.60
C ASP A 79 -11.52 -14.74 1.17
N ALA A 80 -10.85 -15.54 0.33
CA ALA A 80 -10.49 -15.13 -1.04
C ALA A 80 -11.68 -15.19 -2.02
N LYS A 81 -12.48 -16.29 -2.01
CA LYS A 81 -13.57 -16.48 -2.98
C LYS A 81 -14.71 -15.48 -2.74
N SER A 82 -15.03 -15.21 -1.48
CA SER A 82 -16.06 -14.21 -1.13
C SER A 82 -15.60 -12.79 -1.43
N ARG A 83 -14.33 -12.45 -1.15
CA ARG A 83 -13.77 -11.12 -1.43
C ARG A 83 -13.99 -10.68 -2.86
N ASP A 84 -13.63 -11.53 -3.82
CA ASP A 84 -13.66 -11.17 -5.24
C ASP A 84 -15.10 -10.87 -5.72
N TRP A 85 -16.10 -11.60 -5.19
CA TRP A 85 -17.51 -11.29 -5.45
C TRP A 85 -17.91 -9.92 -4.90
N PHE A 86 -17.56 -9.59 -3.65
CA PHE A 86 -17.88 -8.27 -3.09
C PHE A 86 -17.22 -7.13 -3.87
N LEU A 87 -15.95 -7.32 -4.28
CA LEU A 87 -15.24 -6.32 -5.07
C LEU A 87 -15.93 -6.08 -6.41
N VAL A 88 -16.25 -7.15 -7.15
CA VAL A 88 -16.94 -7.05 -8.44
C VAL A 88 -18.34 -6.48 -8.25
N PHE A 89 -19.15 -7.08 -7.38
CA PHE A 89 -20.54 -6.71 -7.17
C PHE A 89 -20.70 -5.24 -6.78
N ILE A 90 -20.00 -4.79 -5.73
CA ILE A 90 -20.11 -3.40 -5.26
C ILE A 90 -19.56 -2.44 -6.32
N ALA A 91 -18.43 -2.75 -6.96
CA ALA A 91 -17.88 -1.90 -8.01
C ALA A 91 -18.81 -1.77 -9.21
N THR A 92 -19.44 -2.87 -9.64
CA THR A 92 -20.39 -2.86 -10.76
C THR A 92 -21.66 -2.07 -10.41
N ILE A 93 -22.20 -2.20 -9.20
CA ILE A 93 -23.40 -1.47 -8.77
C ILE A 93 -23.14 0.04 -8.64
N LEU A 94 -22.01 0.43 -8.03
CA LEU A 94 -21.68 1.83 -7.81
C LEU A 94 -21.11 2.52 -9.06
N MET A 95 -20.58 1.75 -10.02
CA MET A 95 -19.97 2.27 -11.22
C MET A 95 -20.48 1.55 -12.50
N PRO A 96 -21.80 1.56 -12.77
CA PRO A 96 -22.43 0.71 -13.78
C PRO A 96 -21.96 1.01 -15.21
N TRP A 97 -21.53 2.24 -15.49
CA TRP A 97 -20.99 2.61 -16.80
C TRP A 97 -19.72 1.83 -17.17
N ASN A 98 -19.01 1.27 -16.19
CA ASN A 98 -17.86 0.40 -16.45
C ASN A 98 -18.22 -0.89 -17.18
N LEU A 99 -19.50 -1.31 -17.20
CA LEU A 99 -19.93 -2.42 -18.03
C LEU A 99 -19.77 -2.10 -19.53
N PHE A 100 -20.08 -0.87 -19.95
CA PHE A 100 -19.91 -0.44 -21.35
C PHE A 100 -18.43 -0.24 -21.69
N LEU A 101 -17.66 0.37 -20.78
CA LEU A 101 -16.22 0.52 -20.96
C LEU A 101 -15.50 -0.84 -21.01
N TRP A 102 -15.96 -1.78 -20.20
CA TRP A 102 -15.44 -3.15 -20.18
C TRP A 102 -15.61 -3.85 -21.52
N GLN A 103 -16.76 -3.71 -22.19
CA GLN A 103 -16.94 -4.32 -23.51
C GLN A 103 -15.88 -3.87 -24.53
N LYS A 104 -15.51 -2.58 -24.51
CA LYS A 104 -14.44 -2.04 -25.36
C LYS A 104 -13.07 -2.56 -24.95
N ASN A 105 -12.77 -2.57 -23.66
CA ASN A 105 -11.47 -3.02 -23.14
C ASN A 105 -11.26 -4.53 -23.34
N ALA A 106 -12.32 -5.33 -23.18
CA ALA A 106 -12.31 -6.78 -23.34
C ALA A 106 -11.87 -7.21 -24.74
N ARG A 107 -12.24 -6.45 -25.79
CA ARG A 107 -11.75 -6.71 -27.16
C ARG A 107 -10.23 -6.59 -27.27
N ASN A 108 -9.67 -5.51 -26.73
CA ASN A 108 -8.22 -5.30 -26.74
C ASN A 108 -7.48 -6.34 -25.89
N MET A 109 -8.07 -6.72 -24.76
CA MET A 109 -7.52 -7.76 -23.88
C MET A 109 -7.53 -9.13 -24.54
N ALA A 110 -8.63 -9.50 -25.21
CA ALA A 110 -8.72 -10.75 -25.96
C ALA A 110 -7.57 -10.85 -26.98
N ILE A 111 -7.33 -9.82 -27.78
CA ILE A 111 -6.25 -9.82 -28.78
C ILE A 111 -4.87 -9.98 -28.11
N LYS A 112 -4.64 -9.27 -27.00
CA LYS A 112 -3.31 -9.19 -26.38
C LYS A 112 -2.94 -10.41 -25.52
N TYR A 113 -3.92 -11.00 -24.85
CA TYR A 113 -3.68 -12.01 -23.81
C TYR A 113 -4.39 -13.34 -24.09
N SER A 114 -4.92 -13.56 -25.30
CA SER A 114 -5.33 -14.91 -25.70
C SER A 114 -4.13 -15.85 -25.68
N ASN A 115 -4.33 -17.05 -25.15
CA ASN A 115 -3.36 -18.12 -25.30
C ASN A 115 -3.43 -18.70 -26.71
N TYR A 116 -2.73 -18.04 -27.65
CA TYR A 116 -2.80 -18.39 -29.08
C TYR A 116 -2.43 -19.86 -29.36
N GLU A 117 -1.46 -20.40 -28.62
CA GLU A 117 -1.02 -21.80 -28.73
C GLU A 117 -2.17 -22.75 -28.42
N LEU A 118 -2.87 -22.54 -27.30
CA LEU A 118 -4.02 -23.34 -26.91
C LEU A 118 -5.21 -23.14 -27.86
N THR A 119 -5.56 -21.89 -28.17
CA THR A 119 -6.71 -21.58 -29.03
C THR A 119 -6.55 -22.13 -30.44
N LYS A 120 -5.33 -22.16 -30.97
CA LYS A 120 -5.03 -22.71 -32.30
C LYS A 120 -5.34 -24.20 -32.35
N GLU A 121 -4.89 -24.95 -31.36
CA GLU A 121 -5.09 -26.41 -31.31
C GLU A 121 -6.56 -26.77 -31.06
N LEU A 122 -7.26 -26.03 -30.19
CA LEU A 122 -8.71 -26.20 -29.98
C LEU A 122 -9.49 -25.96 -31.28
N ASN A 123 -9.14 -24.94 -32.07
CA ASN A 123 -9.82 -24.66 -33.34
C ASN A 123 -9.51 -25.67 -34.45
N GLN A 124 -8.35 -26.34 -34.39
CA GLN A 124 -7.98 -27.37 -35.37
C GLN A 124 -8.82 -28.64 -35.18
N ASN A 125 -9.26 -28.94 -33.96
CA ASN A 125 -10.18 -30.04 -33.68
C ASN A 125 -11.64 -29.57 -33.70
N ILE A 126 -12.21 -29.43 -34.90
CA ILE A 126 -13.60 -28.96 -35.11
C ILE A 126 -14.63 -29.92 -34.51
N SER A 127 -14.30 -31.21 -34.38
CA SER A 127 -15.19 -32.23 -33.81
C SER A 127 -15.25 -32.23 -32.29
N ALA A 128 -14.31 -31.57 -31.60
CA ALA A 128 -14.26 -31.58 -30.14
C ALA A 128 -15.38 -30.73 -29.53
N ASN A 129 -16.00 -31.25 -28.47
CA ASN A 129 -16.92 -30.49 -27.63
C ASN A 129 -16.12 -29.69 -26.59
N VAL A 130 -15.87 -28.41 -26.87
CA VAL A 130 -15.06 -27.53 -26.02
C VAL A 130 -15.93 -26.74 -25.05
N ILE A 131 -15.66 -26.88 -23.76
CA ILE A 131 -16.42 -26.30 -22.66
C ILE A 131 -15.48 -25.42 -21.85
N VAL A 132 -15.77 -24.12 -21.76
CA VAL A 132 -15.01 -23.21 -20.90
C VAL A 132 -15.63 -23.23 -19.50
N ALA A 133 -14.86 -23.62 -18.49
CA ALA A 133 -15.31 -23.72 -17.11
C ALA A 133 -14.46 -22.88 -16.16
N THR A 134 -15.08 -21.92 -15.46
CA THR A 134 -14.37 -20.90 -14.68
C THR A 134 -15.15 -20.49 -13.43
N LEU A 135 -14.43 -20.05 -12.40
CA LEU A 135 -15.03 -19.36 -11.25
C LEU A 135 -15.18 -17.84 -11.46
N GLY A 136 -14.75 -17.33 -12.61
CA GLY A 136 -14.97 -15.95 -13.01
C GLY A 136 -16.41 -15.69 -13.45
N PHE A 137 -16.75 -14.41 -13.60
CA PHE A 137 -18.12 -13.99 -13.88
C PHE A 137 -18.47 -14.03 -15.36
N LYS A 138 -19.61 -14.62 -15.72
CA LYS A 138 -20.06 -14.71 -17.13
C LYS A 138 -20.12 -13.33 -17.81
N PHE A 139 -20.59 -12.29 -17.12
CA PHE A 139 -20.68 -10.94 -17.71
C PHE A 139 -19.31 -10.28 -17.94
N ILE A 140 -18.27 -10.71 -17.21
CA ILE A 140 -16.89 -10.25 -17.40
C ILE A 140 -16.25 -11.04 -18.55
N ILE A 141 -16.45 -12.35 -18.57
CA ILE A 141 -15.76 -13.28 -19.47
C ILE A 141 -16.36 -13.27 -20.88
N ASN A 142 -17.69 -13.22 -21.03
CA ASN A 142 -18.35 -13.24 -22.34
C ASN A 142 -17.82 -12.17 -23.31
N PRO A 143 -17.65 -10.89 -22.90
CA PRO A 143 -17.05 -9.89 -23.78
C PRO A 143 -15.64 -10.23 -24.26
N ILE A 144 -14.83 -10.92 -23.44
CA ILE A 144 -13.48 -11.36 -23.85
C ILE A 144 -13.63 -12.52 -24.83
N LEU A 145 -14.32 -13.60 -24.45
CA LEU A 145 -14.50 -14.80 -25.28
C LEU A 145 -15.07 -14.49 -26.66
N LYS A 146 -16.04 -13.57 -26.76
CA LYS A 146 -16.62 -13.15 -28.05
C LYS A 146 -15.58 -12.57 -29.03
N ASN A 147 -14.47 -12.05 -28.51
CA ASN A 147 -13.38 -11.46 -29.30
C ASN A 147 -12.12 -12.35 -29.33
N MET A 148 -12.14 -13.53 -28.70
CA MET A 148 -11.04 -14.48 -28.76
C MET A 148 -11.20 -15.38 -29.99
N PRO A 149 -10.10 -15.76 -30.66
CA PRO A 149 -10.16 -16.69 -31.78
C PRO A 149 -10.29 -18.13 -31.25
N VAL A 150 -11.40 -18.47 -30.60
CA VAL A 150 -11.64 -19.82 -30.05
C VAL A 150 -13.09 -20.24 -30.31
N ASN A 151 -13.26 -21.45 -30.85
CA ASN A 151 -14.53 -22.12 -30.99
C ASN A 151 -14.82 -22.87 -29.69
N TYR A 152 -15.95 -22.55 -29.05
CA TYR A 152 -16.40 -23.22 -27.82
C TYR A 152 -17.91 -23.44 -27.87
N ASN A 153 -18.36 -24.54 -27.28
CA ASN A 153 -19.75 -24.96 -27.28
C ASN A 153 -20.52 -24.38 -26.09
N GLN A 154 -19.87 -24.23 -24.94
CA GLN A 154 -20.52 -23.79 -23.70
C GLN A 154 -19.57 -23.01 -22.78
N LEU A 155 -20.12 -22.02 -22.07
CA LEU A 155 -19.46 -21.33 -20.96
C LEU A 155 -20.18 -21.64 -19.64
N ILE A 156 -19.46 -22.28 -18.72
CA ILE A 156 -19.83 -22.52 -17.33
C ILE A 156 -19.05 -21.53 -16.46
N GLY A 157 -19.76 -20.61 -15.82
CA GLY A 157 -19.15 -19.51 -15.07
C GLY A 157 -20.12 -18.91 -14.05
N CYS A 158 -19.60 -18.10 -13.14
CA CYS A 158 -20.42 -17.52 -12.08
C CYS A 158 -21.41 -16.47 -12.61
N ARG A 159 -22.62 -16.50 -12.09
CA ARG A 159 -23.67 -15.50 -12.34
C ARG A 159 -23.38 -14.24 -11.52
N PHE A 160 -23.86 -13.09 -11.98
CA PHE A 160 -23.63 -11.81 -11.27
C PHE A 160 -24.24 -11.82 -9.86
N TRP A 161 -25.56 -12.04 -9.78
CA TRP A 161 -26.31 -12.01 -8.50
C TRP A 161 -26.03 -13.20 -7.59
N GLN A 162 -25.73 -14.38 -8.17
CA GLN A 162 -25.50 -15.62 -7.43
C GLN A 162 -24.02 -15.99 -7.31
N GLY A 163 -23.11 -15.11 -7.74
CA GLY A 163 -21.69 -15.43 -7.83
C GLY A 163 -21.04 -15.80 -6.51
N LEU A 164 -21.53 -15.30 -5.37
CA LEU A 164 -21.06 -15.74 -4.05
C LEU A 164 -21.37 -17.22 -3.81
N THR A 165 -22.60 -17.63 -4.11
CA THR A 165 -23.05 -19.03 -4.01
C THR A 165 -22.29 -19.91 -5.01
N ASP A 166 -22.22 -19.48 -6.28
CA ASP A 166 -21.55 -20.23 -7.35
C ASP A 166 -20.06 -20.46 -7.01
N ARG A 167 -19.34 -19.44 -6.54
CA ARG A 167 -17.92 -19.56 -6.17
C ARG A 167 -17.69 -20.46 -4.96
N HIS A 168 -18.60 -20.43 -3.97
CA HIS A 168 -18.51 -21.29 -2.81
C HIS A 168 -18.83 -22.75 -3.14
N GLN A 169 -19.80 -22.97 -4.02
CA GLN A 169 -20.14 -24.29 -4.54
C GLN A 169 -18.96 -24.91 -5.30
N GLY A 170 -18.20 -24.10 -6.02
CA GLY A 170 -16.94 -24.50 -6.64
C GLY A 170 -17.11 -25.10 -8.04
N LYS A 171 -16.01 -25.14 -8.79
CA LYS A 171 -16.01 -25.40 -10.25
C LYS A 171 -16.59 -26.78 -10.59
N LEU A 172 -16.22 -27.82 -9.84
CA LEU A 172 -16.72 -29.18 -10.03
C LEU A 172 -18.25 -29.25 -10.01
N LEU A 173 -18.88 -28.68 -8.98
CA LEU A 173 -20.33 -28.75 -8.82
C LEU A 173 -21.04 -27.92 -9.90
N MET A 174 -20.50 -26.76 -10.28
CA MET A 174 -21.01 -25.99 -11.40
C MET A 174 -20.93 -26.76 -12.74
N VAL A 175 -19.87 -27.56 -12.92
CA VAL A 175 -19.74 -28.43 -14.10
C VAL A 175 -20.76 -29.58 -14.04
N LYS A 176 -20.99 -30.21 -12.89
CA LYS A 176 -22.01 -31.26 -12.70
C LYS A 176 -23.45 -30.78 -12.95
N GLU A 177 -23.72 -29.50 -12.74
CA GLU A 177 -25.03 -28.91 -13.10
C GLU A 177 -25.25 -28.81 -14.62
N SER A 178 -24.17 -28.88 -15.41
CA SER A 178 -24.21 -28.72 -16.86
C SER A 178 -23.87 -30.00 -17.63
N LEU A 179 -23.12 -30.92 -17.03
CA LEU A 179 -22.63 -32.16 -17.64
C LEU A 179 -22.94 -33.35 -16.74
N ASN A 180 -23.27 -34.48 -17.36
CA ASN A 180 -23.48 -35.74 -16.63
C ASN A 180 -22.15 -36.31 -16.14
N ASP A 181 -22.19 -37.10 -15.06
CA ASP A 181 -20.98 -37.70 -14.47
C ASP A 181 -20.16 -38.54 -15.45
N SER A 182 -20.81 -39.22 -16.41
CA SER A 182 -20.12 -39.97 -17.47
C SER A 182 -19.33 -39.08 -18.43
N GLN A 183 -19.87 -37.91 -18.77
CA GLN A 183 -19.20 -36.93 -19.63
C GLN A 183 -17.99 -36.32 -18.92
N ILE A 184 -18.14 -36.02 -17.63
CA ILE A 184 -17.03 -35.53 -16.80
C ILE A 184 -15.95 -36.60 -16.70
N ALA A 185 -16.32 -37.86 -16.41
CA ALA A 185 -15.39 -38.98 -16.32
C ALA A 185 -14.61 -39.22 -17.61
N ALA A 186 -15.22 -39.01 -18.78
CA ALA A 186 -14.56 -39.15 -20.08
C ALA A 186 -13.72 -37.91 -20.48
N SER A 187 -13.89 -36.77 -19.81
CA SER A 187 -13.36 -35.49 -20.29
C SER A 187 -11.85 -35.32 -20.14
N ILE A 188 -11.33 -34.34 -20.89
CA ILE A 188 -9.98 -33.78 -20.73
C ILE A 188 -10.15 -32.45 -19.99
N LEU A 189 -9.42 -32.24 -18.90
CA LEU A 189 -9.40 -30.95 -18.20
C LEU A 189 -8.06 -30.25 -18.43
N ILE A 190 -8.08 -29.00 -18.87
CA ILE A 190 -6.90 -28.14 -19.01
C ILE A 190 -7.04 -26.97 -18.05
N THR A 191 -6.11 -26.84 -17.10
CA THR A 191 -6.11 -25.78 -16.08
C THR A 191 -4.69 -25.46 -15.62
N ASP A 192 -4.46 -24.28 -15.07
CA ASP A 192 -3.22 -23.89 -14.40
C ASP A 192 -3.33 -23.92 -12.87
N SER A 193 -4.55 -24.12 -12.33
CA SER A 193 -4.84 -23.94 -10.92
C SER A 193 -5.04 -25.25 -10.16
N LEU A 194 -4.41 -25.33 -8.98
CA LEU A 194 -4.67 -26.38 -8.01
C LEU A 194 -6.04 -26.23 -7.32
N ASP A 195 -6.71 -25.09 -7.43
CA ASP A 195 -8.07 -24.92 -6.90
C ASP A 195 -9.07 -25.85 -7.62
N ASP A 196 -8.71 -26.34 -8.81
CA ASP A 196 -9.48 -27.29 -9.60
C ASP A 196 -9.23 -28.75 -9.24
N LEU A 197 -8.48 -29.02 -8.15
CA LEU A 197 -8.22 -30.38 -7.67
C LEU A 197 -9.46 -31.29 -7.63
N PRO A 198 -10.64 -30.84 -7.14
CA PRO A 198 -11.81 -31.68 -7.08
C PRO A 198 -12.31 -32.13 -8.47
N LEU A 199 -12.11 -31.29 -9.49
CA LEU A 199 -12.47 -31.59 -10.88
C LEU A 199 -11.36 -32.42 -11.57
N LEU A 200 -10.08 -32.09 -11.36
CA LEU A 200 -8.93 -32.88 -11.84
C LEU A 200 -9.04 -34.37 -11.44
N LYS A 201 -9.59 -34.65 -10.25
CA LYS A 201 -9.78 -36.03 -9.76
C LYS A 201 -10.89 -36.81 -10.44
N GLN A 202 -11.76 -36.16 -11.21
CA GLN A 202 -12.95 -36.80 -11.81
C GLN A 202 -12.87 -36.97 -13.31
N VAL A 203 -11.83 -36.46 -13.97
CA VAL A 203 -11.69 -36.51 -15.43
C VAL A 203 -10.71 -37.61 -15.86
N ALA A 204 -10.84 -38.09 -17.10
CA ALA A 204 -9.95 -39.12 -17.66
C ALA A 204 -8.52 -38.60 -17.88
N LYS A 205 -8.39 -37.36 -18.40
CA LYS A 205 -7.09 -36.74 -18.68
C LYS A 205 -6.97 -35.39 -17.94
N PRO A 206 -6.42 -35.36 -16.72
CA PRO A 206 -6.20 -34.13 -15.96
C PRO A 206 -4.89 -33.45 -16.36
N LEU A 207 -4.96 -32.31 -17.06
CA LEU A 207 -3.80 -31.56 -17.53
C LEU A 207 -3.63 -30.26 -16.74
N LEU A 208 -2.74 -30.30 -15.74
CA LEU A 208 -2.31 -29.12 -14.97
C LEU A 208 -1.06 -28.50 -15.61
N ILE A 209 -1.17 -27.30 -16.17
CA ILE A 209 -0.15 -26.67 -17.00
C ILE A 209 0.09 -25.22 -16.58
N LEU A 210 1.33 -24.87 -16.29
CA LEU A 210 1.74 -23.49 -16.04
C LEU A 210 2.20 -22.83 -17.34
N TRP A 211 1.48 -21.79 -17.76
CA TRP A 211 1.80 -21.05 -18.97
C TRP A 211 2.86 -19.99 -18.72
N ASN A 212 3.99 -20.06 -19.42
CA ASN A 212 5.11 -19.13 -19.29
C ASN A 212 4.75 -17.65 -19.57
N LYS A 213 3.72 -17.43 -20.38
CA LYS A 213 3.21 -16.10 -20.75
C LYS A 213 2.12 -15.58 -19.81
N ALA A 214 1.64 -16.39 -18.85
CA ALA A 214 0.62 -15.96 -17.89
C ALA A 214 1.15 -14.85 -16.97
N GLN A 215 0.30 -13.87 -16.67
CA GLN A 215 0.66 -12.70 -15.86
C GLN A 215 -0.29 -12.53 -14.68
N TYR A 216 0.27 -12.52 -13.47
CA TYR A 216 -0.45 -12.43 -12.20
C TYR A 216 -0.37 -11.01 -11.63
N ASN A 217 -1.14 -10.08 -12.22
CA ASN A 217 -1.15 -8.68 -11.79
C ASN A 217 -2.28 -8.41 -10.80
N LEU A 218 -1.99 -7.63 -9.76
CA LEU A 218 -3.01 -7.15 -8.84
C LEU A 218 -3.83 -6.01 -9.49
N PRO A 219 -5.14 -5.93 -9.24
CA PRO A 219 -5.95 -4.82 -9.73
C PRO A 219 -5.43 -3.48 -9.23
N MET A 220 -5.40 -2.47 -10.10
CA MET A 220 -5.07 -1.09 -9.74
C MET A 220 -3.70 -0.93 -9.05
N SER A 221 -2.72 -1.78 -9.37
CA SER A 221 -1.38 -1.70 -8.79
C SER A 221 -0.60 -0.44 -9.19
N ASP A 222 -1.03 0.22 -10.26
CA ASP A 222 -0.53 1.48 -10.81
C ASP A 222 -1.16 2.74 -10.18
N VAL A 223 -2.10 2.57 -9.24
CA VAL A 223 -2.73 3.69 -8.54
C VAL A 223 -2.09 3.89 -7.17
N TYR A 224 -1.41 5.01 -7.05
CA TYR A 224 -0.80 5.51 -5.83
C TYR A 224 -1.85 5.84 -4.76
N PHE A 225 -1.55 5.40 -3.54
CA PHE A 225 -2.23 5.86 -2.34
C PHE A 225 -1.20 6.28 -1.30
N PRO A 226 -1.52 7.30 -0.49
CA PRO A 226 -0.67 7.74 0.60
C PRO A 226 -0.18 6.56 1.46
N MET A 227 1.13 6.53 1.71
CA MET A 227 1.83 5.56 2.56
C MET A 227 1.88 4.11 2.05
N MET A 228 1.37 3.83 0.84
CA MET A 228 1.34 2.47 0.30
C MET A 228 2.75 1.95 -0.02
N TYR A 229 3.62 2.79 -0.55
CA TYR A 229 4.99 2.41 -0.90
C TYR A 229 5.83 2.15 0.35
N ILE A 230 5.66 2.97 1.39
CA ILE A 230 6.27 2.74 2.70
C ILE A 230 5.85 1.39 3.28
N HIS A 231 4.56 1.09 3.24
CA HIS A 231 4.02 -0.13 3.83
C HIS A 231 4.40 -1.40 3.06
N LYS A 232 4.29 -1.37 1.73
CA LYS A 232 4.44 -2.56 0.87
C LYS A 232 5.84 -2.77 0.33
N VAL A 233 6.68 -1.73 0.32
CA VAL A 233 8.01 -1.78 -0.31
C VAL A 233 9.09 -1.37 0.67
N LYS A 234 9.08 -0.14 1.19
CA LYS A 234 10.24 0.39 1.93
C LYS A 234 10.41 -0.21 3.34
N ARG A 235 9.32 -0.49 4.04
CA ARG A 235 9.31 -0.87 5.47
C ARG A 235 8.35 -2.02 5.76
N VAL A 236 8.47 -3.08 4.97
CA VAL A 236 7.61 -4.27 5.07
C VAL A 236 7.78 -4.94 6.43
N GLY A 237 6.66 -5.25 7.10
CA GLY A 237 6.65 -5.92 8.40
C GLY A 237 7.07 -5.05 9.60
N GLU A 238 7.61 -3.85 9.40
CA GLU A 238 8.07 -2.99 10.51
C GLU A 238 6.92 -2.26 11.24
N GLU A 239 5.69 -2.33 10.74
CA GLU A 239 4.54 -1.52 11.19
C GLU A 239 4.85 -0.02 11.22
N TYR A 240 5.67 0.45 10.28
CA TYR A 240 6.26 1.80 10.31
C TYR A 240 5.20 2.91 10.40
N ILE A 241 4.09 2.81 9.64
CA ILE A 241 2.98 3.76 9.72
C ILE A 241 2.45 3.87 11.15
N LYS A 242 2.17 2.74 11.79
CA LYS A 242 1.66 2.73 13.17
C LYS A 242 2.70 3.27 14.15
N LYS A 243 3.93 2.74 14.13
CA LYS A 243 4.94 3.00 15.17
C LYS A 243 5.60 4.37 15.04
N ALA A 244 5.95 4.78 13.82
CA ALA A 244 6.71 6.00 13.54
C ALA A 244 5.80 7.18 13.15
N ILE A 245 4.73 6.96 12.40
CA ILE A 245 3.84 8.06 11.98
C ILE A 245 2.76 8.29 13.04
N LEU A 246 1.89 7.31 13.28
CA LEU A 246 0.72 7.49 14.14
C LEU A 246 1.04 7.58 15.64
N LEU A 247 2.05 6.83 16.10
CA LEU A 247 2.40 6.79 17.53
C LEU A 247 3.60 7.67 17.89
N ASP A 248 4.30 8.28 16.92
CA ASP A 248 5.48 9.10 17.19
C ASP A 248 5.37 10.50 16.54
N ASP A 249 5.29 10.60 15.21
CA ASP A 249 5.21 11.91 14.54
C ASP A 249 3.91 12.64 14.86
N LEU A 250 2.75 11.98 14.71
CA LEU A 250 1.45 12.62 14.85
C LEU A 250 1.24 13.16 16.28
N PRO A 251 1.45 12.40 17.37
CA PRO A 251 1.27 12.93 18.71
C PRO A 251 2.27 14.05 19.02
N LEU A 252 3.49 13.95 18.49
CA LEU A 252 4.50 14.99 18.67
C LEU A 252 4.08 16.32 18.03
N ILE A 253 3.63 16.28 16.77
CA ILE A 253 3.16 17.46 16.05
C ILE A 253 1.86 18.00 16.69
N LEU A 254 0.93 17.13 17.11
CA LEU A 254 -0.28 17.55 17.82
C LEU A 254 0.02 18.26 19.14
N LEU A 255 0.96 17.72 19.94
CA LEU A 255 1.40 18.38 21.17
C LEU A 255 2.02 19.73 20.87
N THR A 256 2.94 19.80 19.90
CA THR A 256 3.60 21.06 19.53
C THR A 256 2.62 22.14 19.09
N PHE A 257 1.65 21.82 18.23
CA PHE A 257 0.87 22.85 17.53
C PHE A 257 -0.58 22.96 17.99
N SER A 258 -1.23 21.85 18.34
CA SER A 258 -2.67 21.88 18.68
C SER A 258 -2.97 22.41 20.06
N TRP A 259 -1.98 22.42 20.96
CA TRP A 259 -2.16 22.86 22.34
C TRP A 259 -2.61 24.33 22.46
N LEU A 260 -2.18 25.18 21.50
CA LEU A 260 -2.49 26.61 21.54
C LEU A 260 -3.87 26.93 20.93
N SER A 261 -4.48 25.99 20.19
CA SER A 261 -5.70 26.27 19.45
C SER A 261 -6.91 26.31 20.39
N PRO A 262 -7.83 27.29 20.22
CA PRO A 262 -9.10 27.29 20.96
C PRO A 262 -10.01 26.12 20.53
N GLN A 263 -9.77 25.52 19.35
CA GLN A 263 -10.47 24.33 18.87
C GLN A 263 -9.47 23.20 18.58
N PRO A 264 -8.88 22.58 19.63
CA PRO A 264 -7.76 21.67 19.49
C PRO A 264 -8.07 20.40 18.68
N PHE A 265 -9.34 19.97 18.66
CA PHE A 265 -9.77 18.82 17.86
C PHE A 265 -9.85 19.14 16.36
N LEU A 266 -10.43 20.28 16.00
CA LEU A 266 -10.52 20.71 14.60
C LEU A 266 -9.12 21.01 14.04
N HIS A 267 -8.31 21.71 14.82
CA HIS A 267 -6.91 21.97 14.49
C HIS A 267 -6.11 20.67 14.37
N GLY A 268 -6.33 19.70 15.27
CA GLY A 268 -5.70 18.39 15.22
C GLY A 268 -6.08 17.56 13.99
N LEU A 269 -7.32 17.64 13.54
CA LEU A 269 -7.75 17.06 12.26
C LEU A 269 -7.01 17.71 11.08
N GLY A 270 -6.90 19.04 11.09
CA GLY A 270 -6.12 19.78 10.10
C GLY A 270 -4.66 19.35 10.06
N ILE A 271 -3.99 19.30 11.21
CA ILE A 271 -2.61 18.79 11.36
C ILE A 271 -2.48 17.37 10.81
N SER A 272 -3.43 16.48 11.09
CA SER A 272 -3.41 15.09 10.61
C SER A 272 -3.45 15.02 9.09
N LEU A 273 -4.27 15.87 8.44
CA LEU A 273 -4.35 15.95 6.98
C LEU A 273 -3.06 16.55 6.37
N LEU A 274 -2.51 17.60 6.99
CA LEU A 274 -1.23 18.17 6.59
C LEU A 274 -0.08 17.16 6.74
N LEU A 275 -0.10 16.33 7.77
CA LEU A 275 0.88 15.25 7.95
C LEU A 275 0.81 14.23 6.82
N ILE A 276 -0.39 13.78 6.45
CA ILE A 276 -0.55 12.86 5.32
C ILE A 276 -0.15 13.55 4.01
N SER A 277 -0.49 14.84 3.83
CA SER A 277 -0.08 15.66 2.68
C SER A 277 1.44 15.70 2.52
N PHE A 278 2.16 16.04 3.59
CA PHE A 278 3.63 16.02 3.62
C PHE A 278 4.18 14.62 3.30
N TRP A 279 3.61 13.58 3.90
CA TRP A 279 4.05 12.20 3.69
C TRP A 279 3.86 11.71 2.26
N CYS A 280 2.92 12.24 1.49
CA CYS A 280 2.79 11.91 0.07
C CYS A 280 4.05 12.31 -0.72
N ILE A 281 4.56 13.52 -0.48
CA ILE A 281 5.78 14.03 -1.11
C ILE A 281 7.03 13.33 -0.54
N TYR A 282 7.06 13.10 0.76
CA TYR A 282 8.18 12.44 1.41
C TYR A 282 8.32 10.97 0.99
N GLU A 283 7.20 10.27 0.83
CA GLU A 283 7.15 8.91 0.29
C GLU A 283 7.59 8.86 -1.18
N PHE A 284 7.18 9.84 -1.98
CA PHE A 284 7.68 9.96 -3.36
C PHE A 284 9.21 10.12 -3.39
N GLY A 285 9.76 10.87 -2.43
CA GLY A 285 11.21 10.95 -2.22
C GLY A 285 11.85 9.59 -1.93
N TYR A 286 11.23 8.74 -1.10
CA TYR A 286 11.73 7.37 -0.86
C TYR A 286 11.67 6.49 -2.11
N TYR A 287 10.61 6.60 -2.90
CA TYR A 287 10.49 5.87 -4.15
C TYR A 287 11.61 6.25 -5.13
N GLU A 288 11.87 7.55 -5.30
CA GLU A 288 12.98 8.04 -6.11
C GLU A 288 14.34 7.62 -5.53
N ASN A 289 14.50 7.59 -4.21
CA ASN A 289 15.74 7.16 -3.57
C ASN A 289 16.13 5.74 -3.99
N ASP A 290 15.16 4.83 -4.04
CA ASP A 290 15.39 3.43 -4.40
C ASP A 290 15.71 3.28 -5.89
N LEU A 291 15.03 4.04 -6.77
CA LEU A 291 15.34 4.09 -8.21
C LEU A 291 16.75 4.64 -8.48
N VAL A 292 17.14 5.70 -7.77
CA VAL A 292 18.48 6.30 -7.91
C VAL A 292 19.55 5.36 -7.33
N ALA A 293 19.26 4.70 -6.20
CA ALA A 293 20.18 3.73 -5.62
C ALA A 293 20.42 2.54 -6.56
N GLU A 294 19.37 1.94 -7.11
CA GLU A 294 19.46 0.85 -8.09
C GLU A 294 20.32 1.24 -9.31
N LYS A 295 20.16 2.46 -9.81
CA LYS A 295 20.84 2.92 -11.01
C LYS A 295 22.31 3.31 -10.80
N TYR A 296 22.66 3.89 -9.65
CA TYR A 296 23.95 4.56 -9.46
C TYR A 296 24.79 4.03 -8.29
N GLU A 297 24.23 3.28 -7.34
CA GLU A 297 24.99 2.74 -6.22
C GLU A 297 25.54 1.34 -6.55
N SER A 298 26.81 1.10 -6.21
CA SER A 298 27.43 -0.23 -6.37
C SER A 298 26.79 -1.31 -5.49
N ASN A 299 26.29 -0.92 -4.32
CA ASN A 299 25.61 -1.79 -3.36
C ASN A 299 24.35 -1.07 -2.85
N PRO A 300 23.23 -1.13 -3.61
CA PRO A 300 21.99 -0.49 -3.22
C PRO A 300 21.31 -1.28 -2.10
N VAL A 301 20.76 -0.56 -1.11
CA VAL A 301 20.00 -1.17 0.01
C VAL A 301 18.51 -1.11 -0.33
N LEU A 302 18.07 -2.10 -1.11
CA LEU A 302 16.68 -2.28 -1.53
C LEU A 302 16.01 -3.35 -0.65
N SER A 303 14.69 -3.29 -0.49
CA SER A 303 13.96 -4.33 0.24
C SER A 303 13.75 -5.57 -0.63
N ASP A 304 13.56 -6.74 0.00
CA ASP A 304 13.29 -8.01 -0.70
C ASP A 304 12.02 -7.97 -1.58
N THR A 305 11.12 -7.05 -1.27
CA THR A 305 9.88 -6.83 -2.01
C THR A 305 10.03 -5.84 -3.15
N TYR A 306 11.14 -5.12 -3.28
CA TYR A 306 11.31 -4.06 -4.27
C TYR A 306 11.02 -4.54 -5.69
N HIS A 307 11.73 -5.58 -6.16
CA HIS A 307 11.50 -6.18 -7.48
C HIS A 307 10.22 -7.02 -7.57
N LYS A 308 9.67 -7.46 -6.42
CA LYS A 308 8.45 -8.28 -6.37
C LYS A 308 7.18 -7.41 -6.38
N SER A 309 7.29 -6.16 -5.94
CA SER A 309 6.14 -5.27 -5.84
C SER A 309 5.91 -4.60 -7.19
N LEU A 310 4.70 -4.79 -7.72
CA LEU A 310 4.22 -4.10 -8.93
C LEU A 310 3.74 -2.67 -8.62
N VAL A 311 4.17 -2.08 -7.50
CA VAL A 311 3.75 -0.73 -7.11
C VAL A 311 4.51 0.26 -7.98
N THR A 312 3.89 0.64 -9.08
CA THR A 312 4.37 1.71 -9.94
C THR A 312 3.75 3.02 -9.47
N MET A 313 4.60 3.98 -9.14
CA MET A 313 4.16 5.32 -8.71
C MET A 313 4.39 6.30 -9.84
N ASN A 314 3.30 6.81 -10.42
CA ASN A 314 3.39 7.93 -11.35
C ASN A 314 3.73 9.21 -10.57
N TRP A 315 4.61 10.04 -11.14
CA TRP A 315 5.17 11.22 -10.46
C TRP A 315 4.11 12.27 -10.04
N TRP A 316 2.97 12.36 -10.74
CA TRP A 316 1.92 13.35 -10.47
C TRP A 316 0.90 12.90 -9.41
N GLN A 317 0.73 11.60 -9.18
CA GLN A 317 -0.31 11.09 -8.28
C GLN A 317 -0.06 11.48 -6.80
N PRO A 318 1.18 11.44 -6.28
CA PRO A 318 1.48 11.96 -4.94
C PRO A 318 1.14 13.43 -4.78
N TRP A 319 1.33 14.24 -5.83
CA TRP A 319 1.00 15.67 -5.80
C TRP A 319 -0.49 15.93 -5.69
N ILE A 320 -1.33 15.18 -6.40
CA ILE A 320 -2.79 15.34 -6.28
C ILE A 320 -3.23 15.07 -4.84
N TRP A 321 -2.80 13.95 -4.25
CA TRP A 321 -3.11 13.65 -2.85
C TRP A 321 -2.54 14.68 -1.89
N ALA A 322 -1.28 15.09 -2.07
CA ALA A 322 -0.65 16.10 -1.23
C ALA A 322 -1.40 17.42 -1.27
N LEU A 323 -1.79 17.91 -2.44
CA LEU A 323 -2.50 19.17 -2.60
C LEU A 323 -3.94 19.09 -2.09
N SER A 324 -4.68 18.02 -2.40
CA SER A 324 -6.06 17.85 -1.90
C SER A 324 -6.12 17.78 -0.38
N LEU A 325 -5.24 16.98 0.24
CA LEU A 325 -5.15 16.87 1.70
C LEU A 325 -4.56 18.14 2.32
N GLY A 326 -3.64 18.81 1.62
CA GLY A 326 -3.04 20.07 2.04
C GLY A 326 -4.09 21.19 2.13
N VAL A 327 -4.91 21.35 1.09
CA VAL A 327 -6.02 22.31 1.07
C VAL A 327 -7.01 22.03 2.21
N ALA A 328 -7.46 20.78 2.36
CA ALA A 328 -8.36 20.42 3.46
C ALA A 328 -7.73 20.66 4.84
N GLY A 329 -6.45 20.34 5.00
CA GLY A 329 -5.71 20.53 6.26
C GLY A 329 -5.55 22.01 6.63
N VAL A 330 -5.12 22.84 5.69
CA VAL A 330 -4.99 24.30 5.88
C VAL A 330 -6.35 24.90 6.21
N PHE A 331 -7.41 24.49 5.51
CA PHE A 331 -8.78 24.95 5.79
C PHE A 331 -9.19 24.71 7.26
N PHE A 332 -8.96 23.50 7.79
CA PHE A 332 -9.30 23.20 9.19
C PHE A 332 -8.39 23.90 10.20
N VAL A 333 -7.09 24.08 9.88
CA VAL A 333 -6.16 24.81 10.74
C VAL A 333 -6.60 26.27 10.87
N VAL A 334 -6.83 26.94 9.75
CA VAL A 334 -7.27 28.35 9.71
C VAL A 334 -8.66 28.50 10.35
N GLY A 335 -9.59 27.58 10.05
CA GLY A 335 -10.93 27.57 10.61
C GLY A 335 -11.00 27.34 12.13
N SER A 336 -9.93 26.81 12.74
CA SER A 336 -9.86 26.58 14.19
C SER A 336 -9.67 27.85 15.03
N GLY A 337 -9.42 29.00 14.40
CA GLY A 337 -9.31 30.30 15.08
C GLY A 337 -7.99 30.57 15.78
N LEU A 338 -6.96 29.73 15.60
CA LEU A 338 -5.60 30.07 16.03
C LEU A 338 -5.05 31.17 15.12
N VAL A 339 -4.50 32.22 15.71
CA VAL A 339 -3.75 33.26 15.00
C VAL A 339 -2.62 32.59 14.20
N THR A 340 -2.79 32.54 12.88
CA THR A 340 -1.69 32.17 11.97
C THR A 340 -0.61 33.24 12.04
N ILE A 341 0.62 32.94 11.61
CA ILE A 341 1.72 33.94 11.52
C ILE A 341 1.27 35.20 10.74
N PHE A 342 0.29 35.03 9.86
CA PHE A 342 -0.39 36.09 9.12
C PHE A 342 -1.63 36.55 9.90
N ASP A 343 -1.44 37.17 11.06
CA ASP A 343 -2.58 37.62 11.88
C ASP A 343 -3.40 38.68 11.13
N GLY A 344 -4.67 38.35 10.90
CA GLY A 344 -5.65 39.16 10.20
C GLY A 344 -6.31 40.21 11.08
N SER A 345 -5.78 40.49 12.26
CA SER A 345 -6.29 41.54 13.17
C SER A 345 -6.28 42.95 12.54
N TYR A 346 -5.52 43.16 11.47
CA TYR A 346 -5.59 44.37 10.62
C TYR A 346 -6.69 44.35 9.53
N LEU A 347 -7.42 43.23 9.37
CA LEU A 347 -8.24 42.92 8.18
C LEU A 347 -9.75 42.97 8.38
N ILE A 348 -10.23 43.05 9.63
CA ILE A 348 -11.67 43.15 9.92
C ILE A 348 -12.28 44.44 9.32
N ASN A 349 -11.45 45.42 8.92
CA ASN A 349 -11.89 46.67 8.32
C ASN A 349 -11.89 46.71 6.77
N ASN A 350 -11.45 45.68 6.04
CA ASN A 350 -11.36 45.73 4.56
C ASN A 350 -11.74 44.40 3.89
N ALA A 351 -13.01 44.23 3.55
CA ALA A 351 -13.57 43.01 2.96
C ALA A 351 -12.87 42.52 1.68
N GLU A 352 -12.28 43.40 0.87
CA GLU A 352 -11.57 43.03 -0.37
C GLU A 352 -10.17 42.45 -0.13
N LYS A 353 -9.51 42.79 0.99
CA LYS A 353 -8.19 42.22 1.36
C LYS A 353 -8.30 40.84 2.01
N VAL A 354 -9.49 40.48 2.49
CA VAL A 354 -9.79 39.18 3.15
C VAL A 354 -9.67 38.01 2.15
N ALA A 355 -10.01 38.23 0.87
CA ALA A 355 -9.96 37.17 -0.16
C ALA A 355 -8.53 36.81 -0.60
N PHE A 356 -7.62 37.77 -0.72
CA PHE A 356 -6.23 37.50 -1.14
C PHE A 356 -5.38 36.91 0.01
N LEU A 357 -5.56 37.41 1.24
CA LEU A 357 -4.81 36.95 2.41
C LEU A 357 -5.25 35.54 2.87
N SER A 358 -6.48 35.12 2.54
CA SER A 358 -6.94 33.76 2.79
C SER A 358 -6.22 32.69 1.96
N LEU A 359 -5.53 33.06 0.86
CA LEU A 359 -4.75 32.14 0.03
C LEU A 359 -3.30 31.94 0.49
N ILE A 360 -2.75 32.85 1.31
CA ILE A 360 -1.35 32.79 1.73
C ILE A 360 -0.99 31.48 2.44
N PRO A 361 -1.77 30.97 3.42
CA PRO A 361 -1.46 29.70 4.06
C PRO A 361 -1.41 28.51 3.07
N PHE A 362 -2.28 28.52 2.05
CA PHE A 362 -2.27 27.50 1.00
C PHE A 362 -1.04 27.60 0.11
N ALA A 363 -0.65 28.81 -0.29
CA ALA A 363 0.56 29.07 -1.07
C ALA A 363 1.82 28.71 -0.27
N ALA A 364 1.87 29.06 1.02
CA ALA A 364 2.96 28.76 1.93
C ALA A 364 3.12 27.24 2.11
N TRP A 365 2.02 26.51 2.34
CA TRP A 365 2.05 25.05 2.42
C TRP A 365 2.53 24.41 1.11
N THR A 366 2.02 24.89 -0.03
CA THR A 366 2.43 24.38 -1.35
C THR A 366 3.91 24.65 -1.62
N GLY A 367 4.39 25.86 -1.31
CA GLY A 367 5.80 26.22 -1.38
C GLY A 367 6.68 25.35 -0.49
N PHE A 368 6.21 25.03 0.71
CA PHE A 368 6.89 24.10 1.62
C PHE A 368 6.95 22.67 1.06
N LEU A 369 5.88 22.16 0.43
CA LEU A 369 5.89 20.86 -0.24
C LEU A 369 6.90 20.83 -1.40
N LEU A 370 6.97 21.90 -2.20
CA LEU A 370 7.96 22.05 -3.28
C LEU A 370 9.39 22.09 -2.73
N LEU A 371 9.64 22.85 -1.67
CA LEU A 371 10.94 22.90 -1.00
C LEU A 371 11.33 21.53 -0.45
N SER A 372 10.40 20.84 0.22
CA SER A 372 10.63 19.49 0.74
C SER A 372 10.96 18.51 -0.38
N ARG A 373 10.26 18.58 -1.52
CA ARG A 373 10.56 17.78 -2.70
C ARG A 373 11.97 18.05 -3.23
N LEU A 374 12.36 19.33 -3.31
CA LEU A 374 13.69 19.75 -3.76
C LEU A 374 14.78 19.25 -2.82
N CYS A 375 14.60 19.41 -1.50
CA CYS A 375 15.54 18.89 -0.51
C CYS A 375 15.72 17.37 -0.63
N PHE A 376 14.63 16.63 -0.87
CA PHE A 376 14.68 15.18 -1.05
C PHE A 376 15.35 14.80 -2.38
N TRP A 377 15.06 15.54 -3.45
CA TRP A 377 15.73 15.36 -4.73
C TRP A 377 17.24 15.54 -4.58
N VAL A 378 17.70 16.66 -4.01
CA VAL A 378 19.13 16.89 -3.76
C VAL A 378 19.71 15.75 -2.91
N TYR A 379 19.05 15.39 -1.80
CA TYR A 379 19.47 14.28 -0.96
C TYR A 379 19.65 12.97 -1.76
N ASN A 380 18.74 12.65 -2.68
CA ASN A 380 18.80 11.42 -3.47
C ASN A 380 20.01 11.36 -4.41
N TYR A 381 20.47 12.49 -4.95
CA TYR A 381 21.59 12.52 -5.90
C TYR A 381 22.96 12.79 -5.25
N LEU A 382 23.01 13.12 -3.96
CA LEU A 382 24.27 13.24 -3.24
C LEU A 382 24.91 11.88 -2.95
N ASN A 383 26.23 11.85 -2.79
CA ASN A 383 26.93 10.64 -2.34
C ASN A 383 26.59 10.30 -0.87
N LYS A 384 26.86 9.04 -0.45
CA LYS A 384 26.50 8.54 0.89
C LYS A 384 27.09 9.35 2.04
N GLN A 385 28.28 9.93 1.88
CA GLN A 385 28.97 10.72 2.90
C GLN A 385 28.29 12.09 3.08
N THR A 386 27.96 12.78 2.00
CA THR A 386 27.31 14.09 2.06
C THR A 386 25.83 13.99 2.46
N ARG A 387 25.14 12.90 2.10
CA ARG A 387 23.74 12.63 2.51
C ARG A 387 23.53 12.66 4.02
N ILE A 388 24.58 12.38 4.83
CA ILE A 388 24.52 12.44 6.29
C ILE A 388 24.04 13.80 6.77
N TRP A 389 24.61 14.88 6.21
CA TRP A 389 24.30 16.25 6.61
C TRP A 389 22.95 16.71 6.08
N PHE A 390 22.62 16.36 4.83
CA PHE A 390 21.32 16.71 4.24
C PHE A 390 20.14 16.00 4.91
N TYR A 391 20.37 14.87 5.59
CA TYR A 391 19.34 14.23 6.40
C TYR A 391 18.83 15.14 7.53
N PHE A 392 19.68 15.98 8.12
CA PHE A 392 19.25 16.99 9.10
C PHE A 392 18.25 17.97 8.49
N VAL A 393 18.53 18.49 7.29
CA VAL A 393 17.61 19.37 6.55
C VAL A 393 16.26 18.67 6.33
N LEU A 394 16.26 17.39 5.93
CA LEU A 394 15.02 16.62 5.77
C LEU A 394 14.25 16.44 7.09
N GLN A 395 14.94 16.27 8.22
CA GLN A 395 14.28 16.22 9.53
C GLN A 395 13.71 17.59 9.92
N VAL A 396 14.42 18.69 9.63
CA VAL A 396 13.90 20.04 9.82
C VAL A 396 12.63 20.24 9.00
N CYS A 397 12.64 19.93 7.69
CA CYS A 397 11.43 19.99 6.86
C CYS A 397 10.29 19.17 7.47
N ARG A 398 10.57 17.94 7.91
CA ARG A 398 9.57 17.03 8.47
C ARG A 398 8.88 17.54 9.74
N TYR A 399 9.57 18.29 10.59
CA TYR A 399 9.04 18.69 11.90
C TYR A 399 8.76 20.20 12.01
N TYR A 400 9.63 21.05 11.47
CA TYR A 400 9.44 22.50 11.45
C TYR A 400 8.58 22.98 10.28
N GLY A 401 8.35 22.15 9.25
CA GLY A 401 7.59 22.54 8.07
C GLY A 401 6.18 23.07 8.35
N TYR A 402 5.53 22.59 9.41
CA TYR A 402 4.20 23.07 9.81
C TYR A 402 4.19 24.54 10.25
N LEU A 403 5.34 25.08 10.69
CA LEU A 403 5.44 26.49 11.08
C LEU A 403 5.09 27.46 9.95
N VAL A 404 5.14 27.03 8.68
CA VAL A 404 4.77 27.90 7.55
C VAL A 404 3.29 28.28 7.54
N VAL A 405 2.43 27.55 8.28
CA VAL A 405 0.99 27.82 8.37
C VAL A 405 0.47 28.03 9.79
N MET A 406 1.20 27.61 10.83
CA MET A 406 0.75 27.69 12.22
C MET A 406 1.89 28.06 13.18
N GLY A 407 1.57 28.79 14.25
CA GLY A 407 2.53 29.12 15.31
C GLY A 407 2.68 28.02 16.36
N THR A 408 3.75 28.08 17.14
CA THR A 408 3.93 27.27 18.37
C THR A 408 4.62 28.09 19.44
N ASN A 409 4.68 27.57 20.67
CA ASN A 409 5.34 28.21 21.80
C ASN A 409 6.71 27.57 22.07
N ILE A 410 7.42 28.08 23.07
CA ILE A 410 8.78 27.64 23.40
C ILE A 410 8.87 26.15 23.77
N ALA A 411 7.86 25.62 24.49
CA ALA A 411 7.79 24.20 24.81
C ALA A 411 7.67 23.33 23.55
N GLY A 412 6.82 23.76 22.60
CA GLY A 412 6.69 23.13 21.30
C GLY A 412 7.98 23.19 20.47
N ILE A 413 8.64 24.35 20.38
CA ILE A 413 9.94 24.50 19.69
C ILE A 413 10.99 23.57 20.30
N SER A 414 11.06 23.51 21.63
CA SER A 414 12.01 22.65 22.35
C SER A 414 11.81 21.17 22.01
N LEU A 415 10.55 20.72 21.89
CA LEU A 415 10.22 19.37 21.47
C LEU A 415 10.61 19.08 20.02
N LEU A 416 10.33 19.99 19.09
CA LEU A 416 10.73 19.85 17.69
C LEU A 416 12.25 19.75 17.56
N LEU A 417 13.00 20.61 18.26
CA LEU A 417 14.46 20.62 18.24
C LEU A 417 15.03 19.31 18.79
N ALA A 418 14.51 18.84 19.93
CA ALA A 418 14.90 17.57 20.53
C ALA A 418 14.66 16.39 19.58
N GLN A 419 13.52 16.37 18.87
CA GLN A 419 13.18 15.34 17.89
C GLN A 419 14.11 15.35 16.67
N VAL A 420 14.33 16.52 16.07
CA VAL A 420 15.20 16.67 14.91
C VAL A 420 16.61 16.20 15.25
N LEU A 421 17.16 16.66 16.37
CA LEU A 421 18.50 16.29 16.80
C LEU A 421 18.60 14.80 17.16
N ALA A 422 17.65 14.24 17.90
CA ALA A 422 17.67 12.83 18.25
C ALA A 422 17.71 11.93 17.00
N ARG A 423 16.94 12.27 15.96
CA ARG A 423 16.94 11.53 14.68
C ARG A 423 18.20 11.75 13.87
N SER A 424 18.67 12.98 13.77
CA SER A 424 19.88 13.29 13.03
C SER A 424 21.11 12.62 13.66
N ILE A 425 21.26 12.67 14.99
CA ILE A 425 22.32 11.97 15.72
C ILE A 425 22.22 10.46 15.48
N SER A 426 21.02 9.87 15.60
CA SER A 426 20.81 8.44 15.34
C SER A 426 21.21 8.03 13.91
N TYR A 427 20.92 8.87 12.93
CA TYR A 427 21.27 8.62 11.53
C TYR A 427 22.77 8.79 11.25
N ILE A 428 23.41 9.81 11.84
CA ILE A 428 24.86 10.01 11.78
C ILE A 428 25.56 8.77 12.32
N VAL A 429 25.20 8.32 13.53
CA VAL A 429 25.78 7.12 14.16
C VAL A 429 25.59 5.90 13.25
N TYR A 430 24.37 5.66 12.78
CA TYR A 430 24.07 4.55 11.86
C TYR A 430 24.97 4.52 10.61
N ARG A 431 25.28 5.69 10.03
CA ARG A 431 26.10 5.78 8.82
C ARG A 431 27.58 5.59 9.10
N TYR A 432 28.11 6.18 10.17
CA TYR A 432 29.52 6.01 10.55
C TYR A 432 29.85 4.60 11.05
N THR A 433 28.88 3.86 11.57
CA THR A 433 29.05 2.45 11.98
C THR A 433 28.80 1.44 10.85
N GLY A 434 28.88 1.87 9.59
CA GLY A 434 28.79 0.98 8.42
C GLY A 434 27.38 0.62 7.97
N GLY A 435 26.32 1.24 8.52
CA GLY A 435 24.96 1.07 8.02
C GLY A 435 24.31 -0.29 8.32
N ILE A 436 24.91 -1.10 9.19
CA ILE A 436 24.38 -2.42 9.59
C ILE A 436 23.85 -2.32 11.01
N LYS A 437 22.53 -2.49 11.19
CA LYS A 437 21.85 -2.43 12.50
C LYS A 437 22.37 -3.47 13.52
N ALA A 438 23.12 -4.48 13.09
CA ALA A 438 23.64 -5.56 13.92
C ALA A 438 24.89 -5.18 14.74
N ASN A 439 25.67 -4.18 14.31
CA ASN A 439 26.99 -3.89 14.88
C ASN A 439 27.00 -2.83 15.99
N TRP A 440 25.84 -2.44 16.54
CA TRP A 440 25.77 -1.37 17.54
C TRP A 440 24.70 -1.63 18.62
N PRO A 441 24.94 -1.24 19.90
CA PRO A 441 23.87 -1.10 20.88
C PRO A 441 22.91 -0.01 20.41
N LYS A 442 21.73 -0.41 19.90
CA LYS A 442 20.70 0.47 19.33
C LYS A 442 20.59 1.78 20.10
N LEU A 443 21.06 2.89 19.52
CA LEU A 443 20.93 4.21 20.13
C LEU A 443 19.45 4.46 20.39
N GLN A 444 19.12 4.70 21.66
CA GLN A 444 17.75 4.77 22.12
C GLN A 444 17.14 6.13 21.78
N GLU A 445 16.80 6.36 20.50
CA GLU A 445 16.32 7.65 19.96
C GLU A 445 15.30 8.35 20.85
N LYS A 446 14.29 7.61 21.34
CA LYS A 446 13.23 8.15 22.21
C LYS A 446 13.74 8.64 23.56
N PHE A 447 14.73 7.96 24.12
CA PHE A 447 15.37 8.37 25.36
C PHE A 447 16.27 9.58 25.13
N LEU A 448 17.04 9.60 24.03
CA LEU A 448 17.82 10.77 23.64
C LEU A 448 16.93 12.01 23.45
N ARG A 449 15.78 11.87 22.77
CA ARG A 449 14.78 12.94 22.64
C ARG A 449 14.32 13.46 23.99
N PHE A 450 14.00 12.56 24.93
CA PHE A 450 13.57 12.95 26.27
C PHE A 450 14.64 13.78 26.98
N LEU A 451 15.90 13.32 26.98
CA LEU A 451 17.02 14.04 27.58
C LEU A 451 17.24 15.42 26.94
N LEU A 452 17.23 15.49 25.61
CA LEU A 452 17.39 16.74 24.87
C LEU A 452 16.24 17.72 25.17
N PHE A 453 15.00 17.23 25.24
CA PHE A 453 13.85 18.06 25.58
C PHE A 453 13.99 18.67 26.97
N VAL A 454 14.33 17.84 27.98
CA VAL A 454 14.55 18.32 29.36
C VAL A 454 15.71 19.32 29.40
N LEU A 455 16.81 19.04 28.71
CA LEU A 455 17.95 19.95 28.63
C LEU A 455 17.57 21.31 28.03
N PHE A 456 16.82 21.33 26.93
CA PHE A 456 16.43 22.58 26.27
C PHE A 456 15.47 23.40 27.12
N ILE A 457 14.42 22.77 27.67
CA ILE A 457 13.42 23.52 28.43
C ILE A 457 14.00 24.08 29.74
N VAL A 458 14.90 23.35 30.40
CA VAL A 458 15.64 23.83 31.58
C VAL A 458 16.59 24.96 31.22
N SER A 459 17.38 24.80 30.15
CA SER A 459 18.35 25.83 29.73
C SER A 459 17.65 27.14 29.37
N ILE A 460 16.54 27.06 28.64
CA ILE A 460 15.73 28.23 28.29
C ILE A 460 15.10 28.85 29.53
N SER A 461 14.54 28.05 30.43
CA SER A 461 13.94 28.54 31.67
C SER A 461 14.93 29.31 32.54
N ILE A 462 16.19 28.83 32.62
CA ILE A 462 17.29 29.53 33.29
C ILE A 462 17.64 30.83 32.55
N ALA A 463 17.80 30.77 31.23
CA ALA A 463 18.18 31.93 30.42
C ALA A 463 17.14 33.06 30.47
N GLU A 464 15.85 32.72 30.48
CA GLU A 464 14.75 33.69 30.60
C GLU A 464 14.42 34.06 32.05
N SER A 465 15.09 33.45 33.04
CA SER A 465 14.74 33.58 34.46
C SER A 465 13.26 33.30 34.74
N ASN A 466 12.66 32.37 33.97
CA ASN A 466 11.23 32.07 34.01
C ASN A 466 10.97 30.59 34.31
N ILE A 467 10.85 30.28 35.59
CA ILE A 467 10.59 28.91 36.09
C ILE A 467 9.19 28.40 35.68
N SER A 468 8.24 29.31 35.40
CA SER A 468 6.88 28.91 35.00
C SER A 468 6.86 28.10 33.70
N LEU A 469 7.88 28.21 32.85
CA LEU A 469 8.06 27.40 31.64
C LEU A 469 8.16 25.90 31.95
N LEU A 470 8.75 25.53 33.10
CA LEU A 470 8.92 24.13 33.52
C LEU A 470 7.62 23.53 34.04
N PHE A 471 6.77 24.35 34.66
CA PHE A 471 5.58 23.91 35.39
C PHE A 471 4.27 24.18 34.65
N ASN A 472 4.31 24.69 33.41
CA ASN A 472 3.10 24.84 32.62
C ASN A 472 2.57 23.48 32.14
N TRP A 473 1.25 23.39 31.94
CA TRP A 473 0.57 22.15 31.56
C TRP A 473 1.04 21.59 30.21
N HIS A 474 1.45 22.44 29.28
CA HIS A 474 1.95 22.02 27.97
C HIS A 474 3.30 21.27 28.12
N THR A 475 4.26 21.86 28.83
CA THR A 475 5.56 21.27 29.16
C THR A 475 5.36 19.96 29.92
N ALA A 476 4.45 19.92 30.90
CA ALA A 476 4.13 18.70 31.64
C ALA A 476 3.58 17.59 30.71
N ALA A 477 2.68 17.92 29.79
CA ALA A 477 2.13 16.97 28.82
C ALA A 477 3.21 16.42 27.88
N ILE A 478 4.09 17.29 27.36
CA ILE A 478 5.23 16.87 26.52
C ILE A 478 6.19 15.98 27.32
N PHE A 479 6.48 16.36 28.56
CA PHE A 479 7.36 15.60 29.45
C PHE A 479 6.82 14.18 29.66
N VAL A 480 5.54 14.05 30.04
CA VAL A 480 4.87 12.75 30.24
C VAL A 480 4.89 11.94 28.95
N TYR A 481 4.58 12.56 27.81
CA TYR A 481 4.65 11.88 26.50
C TYR A 481 6.06 11.34 26.24
N CYS A 482 7.09 12.17 26.37
CA CYS A 482 8.47 11.76 26.13
C CYS A 482 8.91 10.65 27.09
N LEU A 483 8.55 10.75 28.37
CA LEU A 483 8.85 9.75 29.40
C LEU A 483 8.19 8.40 29.08
N VAL A 484 6.89 8.39 28.77
CA VAL A 484 6.15 7.17 28.40
C VAL A 484 6.79 6.50 27.19
N ARG A 485 7.19 7.29 26.18
CA ARG A 485 7.84 6.79 24.97
C ARG A 485 9.26 6.27 25.23
N ALA A 486 9.97 6.85 26.20
CA ALA A 486 11.31 6.44 26.60
C ALA A 486 11.32 5.29 27.62
N LYS A 487 10.21 5.02 28.33
CA LYS A 487 10.13 4.09 29.47
C LYS A 487 10.81 2.74 29.23
N MET A 488 10.47 2.06 28.14
CA MET A 488 11.07 0.74 27.85
C MET A 488 12.60 0.78 27.74
N HIS A 489 13.15 1.88 27.23
CA HIS A 489 14.60 2.06 27.09
C HIS A 489 15.23 2.48 28.41
N ILE A 490 14.54 3.30 29.22
CA ILE A 490 14.96 3.63 30.58
C ILE A 490 15.05 2.34 31.41
N ASP A 491 14.03 1.49 31.37
CA ASP A 491 14.00 0.21 32.08
C ASP A 491 15.16 -0.70 31.64
N GLN A 492 15.50 -0.72 30.35
CA GLN A 492 16.65 -1.45 29.83
C GLN A 492 17.98 -0.89 30.36
N ILE A 493 18.16 0.44 30.30
CA ILE A 493 19.38 1.11 30.78
C ILE A 493 19.58 0.86 32.27
N VAL A 494 18.52 1.00 33.08
CA VAL A 494 18.56 0.74 34.53
C VAL A 494 18.92 -0.71 34.83
N LYS A 495 18.37 -1.68 34.08
CA LYS A 495 18.72 -3.10 34.23
C LYS A 495 20.17 -3.42 33.84
N THR A 496 20.73 -2.69 32.88
CA THR A 496 22.13 -2.84 32.46
C THR A 496 23.09 -1.99 33.29
N PHE A 497 22.58 -1.18 34.23
CA PHE A 497 23.41 -0.32 35.07
C PHE A 497 24.20 -1.21 36.04
N GLY A 498 25.51 -1.24 35.84
CA GLY A 498 26.44 -2.02 36.65
C GLY A 498 27.80 -1.34 36.66
N LEU A 499 28.62 -1.66 37.66
CA LEU A 499 30.00 -1.20 37.69
C LEU A 499 30.79 -1.93 36.61
N ILE A 500 31.71 -1.25 35.92
CA ILE A 500 32.57 -1.85 34.88
C ILE A 500 33.30 -3.12 35.39
N GLN A 501 33.57 -3.19 36.69
CA GLN A 501 34.15 -4.37 37.34
C GLN A 501 33.31 -5.64 37.18
N GLN A 502 31.98 -5.51 37.03
CA GLN A 502 31.03 -6.62 36.85
C GLN A 502 30.99 -7.14 35.41
N ASP A 503 31.53 -6.41 34.44
CA ASP A 503 31.55 -6.82 33.03
C ASP A 503 32.56 -7.96 32.76
N LYS A 504 33.63 -8.06 33.57
CA LYS A 504 34.62 -9.16 33.46
C LYS A 504 34.02 -10.53 33.81
N VAL A 505 33.02 -10.58 34.69
CA VAL A 505 32.40 -11.84 35.15
C VAL A 505 31.37 -12.36 34.13
N LYS A 506 30.74 -11.47 33.35
CA LYS A 506 29.71 -11.84 32.36
C LYS A 506 30.25 -12.37 31.03
N ASN A 507 31.53 -12.16 30.72
CA ASN A 507 32.16 -12.60 29.46
C ASN A 507 33.00 -13.88 29.61
N LEU A 508 32.98 -14.51 30.79
CA LEU A 508 33.71 -15.76 31.10
C LEU A 508 32.77 -16.96 31.34
N GLY A 509 31.46 -16.79 31.15
CA GLY A 509 30.45 -17.85 31.08
C GLY A 509 29.57 -17.64 29.85
#